data_AF-A0A964APP7-F1
#
_entry.id   AF-A0A964APP7-F1
#
_cell.length_a   1.000
_cell.length_b   1.000
_cell.length_c   1.000
_cell.angle_alpha   90.00
_cell.angle_beta   90.00
_cell.angle_gamma   90.00
#
_symmetry.space_group_name_H-M   'P 1'
#
loop_
_entity.id
_entity.type
_entity.pdbx_description
1 polymer ?
#
loop_
_entity_poly.entity_id
_entity_poly.type
_entity_poly.pdbx_seq_one_letter_code
_entity_poly.pdbx_strand_id
1 'polypeptide(L)'
;MRHPIDPKVDMVFKALFGSEANRNLLIAFLNDILALEVPVTSVQLLKPETPGRARDDKAVIVDVKARDQRGRIFQVEIQLVLEPALAERMLYGWSVIYSRQLRKGDAYADLNPVIAIWLVDAALFPHAQGWHHVFQAADRHTGLLLSDQMAIHVLELPKWRRAGGPLAGPDRWMYFLNEAGGWTTLPNELEDPEMKQAMDTLGQISDEEREYWAYFDRIENERLILSRERYRREQDEALREQESQLREQETQLREQETQLREQETQLRVQESQLREQETQLREQETQLRVQETQLRVQETQLRVQETQLRVQETQLREQETQLRVQESQLREQDERIRVLTAQVQELMAQVSRLTRPPG
;
A
#
# COMPACT_ATOMS: atom_id res chain seq x y z
N MET A 1 15.34 60.51 -5.97
CA MET A 1 14.00 59.87 -6.04
C MET A 1 13.85 59.08 -4.75
N ARG A 2 12.73 59.18 -4.03
CA ARG A 2 12.50 58.37 -2.83
C ARG A 2 12.48 56.90 -3.25
N HIS A 3 13.37 56.09 -2.70
CA HIS A 3 13.33 54.65 -2.97
C HIS A 3 12.09 54.04 -2.31
N PRO A 4 11.33 53.21 -3.05
CA PRO A 4 10.22 52.46 -2.49
C PRO A 4 10.71 51.54 -1.37
N ILE A 5 9.94 51.43 -0.28
CA ILE A 5 10.28 50.59 0.88
C ILE A 5 9.30 49.42 0.91
N ASP A 6 9.82 48.21 0.72
CA ASP A 6 9.02 47.01 0.84
C ASP A 6 8.70 46.73 2.33
N PRO A 7 7.42 46.68 2.74
CA PRO A 7 7.04 46.38 4.12
C PRO A 7 7.47 44.98 4.59
N LYS A 8 7.90 44.11 3.68
CA LYS A 8 8.38 42.77 3.99
C LYS A 8 9.83 42.73 4.50
N VAL A 9 10.60 43.80 4.30
CA VAL A 9 11.98 43.90 4.83
C VAL A 9 11.94 43.83 6.35
N ASP A 10 12.78 42.98 6.94
CA ASP A 10 12.78 42.63 8.37
C ASP A 10 12.68 43.86 9.31
N MET A 11 13.50 44.88 9.08
CA MET A 11 13.51 46.10 9.89
C MET A 11 12.23 46.92 9.73
N VAL A 12 11.66 46.98 8.51
CA VAL A 12 10.41 47.69 8.23
C VAL A 12 9.25 46.99 8.92
N PHE A 13 9.21 45.65 8.80
CA PHE A 13 8.20 44.82 9.43
C PHE A 13 8.23 45.00 10.97
N LYS A 14 9.43 45.02 11.57
CA LYS A 14 9.62 45.30 13.00
C LYS A 14 9.20 46.71 13.39
N ALA A 15 9.41 47.72 12.54
CA ALA A 15 8.92 49.08 12.79
C ALA A 15 7.39 49.15 12.77
N LEU A 16 6.76 48.44 11.83
CA LEU A 16 5.30 48.38 11.68
C LEU A 16 4.61 47.63 12.83
N PHE A 17 5.12 46.46 13.23
CA PHE A 17 4.40 45.57 14.15
C PHE A 17 5.08 45.38 15.50
N GLY A 18 6.38 45.67 15.60
CA GLY A 18 7.20 45.46 16.81
C GLY A 18 7.52 46.73 17.59
N SER A 19 6.94 47.88 17.23
CA SER A 19 7.20 49.15 17.91
C SER A 19 6.06 49.55 18.85
N GLU A 20 6.42 50.22 19.95
CA GLU A 20 5.48 50.72 20.96
C GLU A 20 4.45 51.72 20.37
N ALA A 21 4.89 52.55 19.42
CA ALA A 21 4.04 53.53 18.75
C ALA A 21 2.99 52.89 17.82
N ASN A 22 3.26 51.69 17.32
CA ASN A 22 2.42 51.00 16.33
C ASN A 22 1.70 49.76 16.88
N ARG A 23 1.52 49.66 18.21
CA ARG A 23 0.79 48.54 18.84
C ARG A 23 -0.61 48.34 18.25
N ASN A 24 -1.29 49.42 17.85
CA ASN A 24 -2.61 49.35 17.22
C ASN A 24 -2.56 48.66 15.85
N LEU A 25 -1.47 48.81 15.08
CA LEU A 25 -1.28 48.08 13.83
C LEU A 25 -1.20 46.57 14.09
N LEU A 26 -0.42 46.16 15.08
CA LEU A 26 -0.33 44.75 15.49
C LEU A 26 -1.69 44.23 15.96
N ILE A 27 -2.44 44.99 16.78
CA ILE A 27 -3.78 44.58 17.24
C ILE A 27 -4.72 44.38 16.05
N ALA A 28 -4.76 45.33 15.12
CA ALA A 28 -5.61 45.27 13.95
C ALA A 28 -5.25 44.10 13.03
N PHE A 29 -3.94 43.89 12.80
CA PHE A 29 -3.43 42.73 12.07
C PHE A 29 -3.85 41.41 12.73
N LEU A 30 -3.63 41.25 14.04
CA LEU A 30 -4.00 40.02 14.75
C LEU A 30 -5.50 39.74 14.67
N ASN A 31 -6.34 40.76 14.85
CA ASN A 31 -7.80 40.61 14.78
C ASN A 31 -8.26 40.20 13.38
N ASP A 32 -7.67 40.78 12.34
CA ASP A 32 -8.00 40.46 10.97
C ASP A 32 -7.54 39.05 10.56
N ILE A 33 -6.30 38.67 10.90
CA ILE A 33 -5.74 37.37 10.51
C ILE A 33 -6.37 36.22 11.30
N LEU A 34 -6.64 36.40 12.59
CA LEU A 34 -6.99 35.29 13.47
C LEU A 34 -8.50 35.10 13.66
N ALA A 35 -9.32 36.13 13.40
CA ALA A 35 -10.77 36.10 13.58
C ALA A 35 -11.20 35.47 14.93
N LEU A 36 -10.50 35.84 16.00
CA LEU A 36 -10.66 35.25 17.33
C LEU A 36 -12.05 35.54 17.90
N GLU A 37 -12.63 34.56 18.60
CA GLU A 37 -13.94 34.72 19.27
C GLU A 37 -13.97 35.93 20.21
N VAL A 38 -12.88 36.11 20.97
CA VAL A 38 -12.65 37.33 21.74
C VAL A 38 -11.52 38.12 21.09
N PRO A 39 -11.79 39.33 20.57
CA PRO A 39 -10.80 40.13 19.87
C PRO A 39 -9.70 40.60 20.82
N VAL A 40 -8.53 40.85 20.26
CA VAL A 40 -7.40 41.50 20.94
C VAL A 40 -7.75 42.97 21.10
N THR A 41 -7.69 43.48 22.34
CA THR A 41 -7.97 44.89 22.65
C THR A 41 -6.72 45.64 23.10
N SER A 42 -5.71 44.91 23.55
CA SER A 42 -4.42 45.47 23.96
C SER A 42 -3.33 44.42 23.81
N VAL A 43 -2.12 44.87 23.51
CA VAL A 43 -0.93 44.02 23.49
C VAL A 43 0.18 44.63 24.34
N GLN A 44 0.89 43.78 25.06
CA GLN A 44 2.19 44.04 25.63
C GLN A 44 3.25 43.42 24.71
N LEU A 45 4.13 44.25 24.15
CA LEU A 45 5.30 43.75 23.42
C LEU A 45 6.27 43.09 24.40
N LEU A 46 6.68 41.87 24.07
CA LEU A 46 7.62 41.07 24.84
C LEU A 46 9.00 41.11 24.19
N LYS A 47 10.03 40.74 24.94
CA LYS A 47 11.36 40.56 24.36
C LYS A 47 11.30 39.51 23.24
N PRO A 48 11.83 39.81 22.04
CA PRO A 48 11.76 38.87 20.93
C PRO A 48 12.64 37.63 21.15
N GLU A 49 13.75 37.79 21.87
CA GLU A 49 14.59 36.67 22.27
C GLU A 49 13.96 35.87 23.42
N THR A 50 13.95 34.56 23.23
CA THR A 50 13.69 33.57 24.27
C THR A 50 14.96 32.72 24.42
N PRO A 51 15.71 32.85 25.53
CA PRO A 51 17.04 32.25 25.69
C PRO A 51 16.97 30.74 26.01
N GLY A 52 18.03 30.01 25.64
CA GLY A 52 18.26 28.63 26.05
C GLY A 52 18.32 28.44 27.58
N ARG A 53 17.95 27.26 28.09
CA ARG A 53 18.10 26.92 29.52
C ARG A 53 19.53 26.48 29.84
N ALA A 54 20.12 25.71 28.93
CA ALA A 54 21.53 25.32 28.97
C ALA A 54 22.38 26.15 27.99
N ARG A 55 23.70 26.10 28.17
CA ARG A 55 24.67 26.81 27.32
C ARG A 55 24.54 26.45 25.83
N ASP A 56 24.20 25.20 25.56
CA ASP A 56 24.16 24.64 24.21
C ASP A 56 22.73 24.61 23.62
N ASP A 57 21.74 25.12 24.36
CA ASP A 57 20.36 25.21 23.88
C ASP A 57 20.23 26.29 22.80
N LYS A 58 19.53 25.97 21.71
CA LYS A 58 19.23 26.96 20.66
C LYS A 58 18.25 28.01 21.19
N ALA A 59 18.70 29.26 21.24
CA ALA A 59 17.84 30.41 21.50
C ALA A 59 16.84 30.60 20.35
N VAL A 60 15.64 31.09 20.69
CA VAL A 60 14.60 31.42 19.72
C VAL A 60 14.45 32.93 19.72
N ILE A 61 14.79 33.56 18.61
CA ILE A 61 14.61 34.99 18.39
C ILE A 61 13.57 35.10 17.28
N VAL A 62 12.52 35.87 17.55
CA VAL A 62 11.41 36.09 16.62
C VAL A 62 11.35 37.56 16.22
N ASP A 63 10.61 37.92 15.17
CA ASP A 63 10.50 39.32 14.78
C ASP A 63 9.62 40.13 15.72
N VAL A 64 8.44 39.63 16.03
CA VAL A 64 7.50 40.25 16.97
C VAL A 64 6.97 39.21 17.93
N LYS A 65 7.03 39.54 19.22
CA LYS A 65 6.43 38.75 20.29
C LYS A 65 5.55 39.63 21.14
N ALA A 66 4.30 39.21 21.35
CA ALA A 66 3.34 40.00 22.12
C ALA A 66 2.50 39.11 23.03
N ARG A 67 1.93 39.71 24.07
CA ARG A 67 0.91 39.11 24.93
C ARG A 67 -0.31 40.01 24.97
N ASP A 68 -1.50 39.44 24.91
CA ASP A 68 -2.74 40.22 25.01
C ASP A 68 -3.35 40.29 26.41
N GLN A 69 -4.53 40.92 26.48
CA GLN A 69 -5.30 41.08 27.72
C GLN A 69 -5.77 39.76 28.33
N ARG A 70 -5.80 38.66 27.55
CA ARG A 70 -6.21 37.33 28.01
C ARG A 70 -5.01 36.43 28.31
N GLY A 71 -3.79 36.93 28.16
CA GLY A 71 -2.56 36.17 28.36
C GLY A 71 -2.10 35.38 27.13
N ARG A 72 -2.86 35.38 26.02
CA ARG A 72 -2.47 34.71 24.77
C ARG A 72 -1.16 35.31 24.29
N ILE A 73 -0.23 34.45 23.88
CA ILE A 73 1.08 34.86 23.37
C ILE A 73 1.07 34.73 21.86
N PHE A 74 1.42 35.81 21.17
CA PHE A 74 1.58 35.87 19.73
C PHE A 74 3.06 35.90 19.37
N GLN A 75 3.44 35.05 18.43
CA GLN A 75 4.70 35.13 17.69
C GLN A 75 4.34 35.52 16.26
N VAL A 76 4.90 36.60 15.73
CA VAL A 76 4.73 37.00 14.34
C VAL A 76 6.10 37.10 13.69
N GLU A 77 6.27 36.42 12.55
CA GLU A 77 7.54 36.26 11.84
C GLU A 77 7.32 36.52 10.35
N ILE A 78 8.28 37.17 9.71
CA ILE A 78 8.34 37.27 8.26
C ILE A 78 9.57 36.55 7.72
N GLN A 79 9.36 35.70 6.72
CA GLN A 79 10.42 34.88 6.16
C GLN A 79 10.43 35.01 4.64
N LEU A 80 11.40 35.78 4.13
CA LEU A 80 11.60 35.93 2.69
C LEU A 80 12.29 34.69 2.11
N VAL A 81 13.26 34.15 2.87
CA VAL A 81 14.09 33.01 2.47
C VAL A 81 13.51 31.68 2.95
N LEU A 82 13.10 30.82 2.02
CA LEU A 82 12.75 29.42 2.35
C LEU A 82 14.01 28.65 2.74
N GLU A 83 14.12 28.33 4.02
CA GLU A 83 15.09 27.37 4.54
C GLU A 83 14.48 25.95 4.48
N PRO A 84 15.25 24.90 4.12
CA PRO A 84 14.74 23.54 4.00
C PRO A 84 14.00 23.01 5.25
N ALA A 85 14.39 23.47 6.45
CA ALA A 85 13.81 23.06 7.73
C ALA A 85 12.90 24.14 8.36
N LEU A 86 12.23 24.95 7.53
CA LEU A 86 11.40 26.05 8.03
C LEU A 86 10.24 25.54 8.89
N ALA A 87 9.54 24.47 8.48
CA ALA A 87 8.42 23.91 9.24
C ALA A 87 8.86 23.42 10.64
N GLU A 88 10.02 22.77 10.72
CA GLU A 88 10.66 22.35 11.97
C GLU A 88 11.04 23.54 12.83
N ARG A 89 11.50 24.65 12.22
CA ARG A 89 11.76 25.91 12.92
C ARG A 89 10.48 26.53 13.48
N MET A 90 9.38 26.51 12.73
CA MET A 90 8.07 26.98 13.22
C MET A 90 7.65 26.19 14.46
N LEU A 91 7.72 24.85 14.38
CA LEU A 91 7.37 23.94 15.49
C LEU A 91 8.29 24.13 16.70
N TYR A 92 9.61 24.17 16.47
CA TYR A 92 10.58 24.36 17.54
C TYR A 92 10.37 25.72 18.23
N GLY A 93 10.26 26.81 17.46
CA GLY A 93 10.02 28.15 17.98
C GLY A 93 8.76 28.23 18.84
N TRP A 94 7.64 27.71 18.33
CA TRP A 94 6.38 27.62 19.05
C TRP A 94 6.52 26.83 20.37
N SER A 95 7.09 25.61 20.29
CA SER A 95 7.21 24.70 21.45
C SER A 95 8.06 25.30 22.57
N VAL A 96 9.10 26.04 22.18
CA VAL A 96 10.01 26.70 23.08
C VAL A 96 9.33 27.88 23.79
N ILE A 97 8.54 28.68 23.08
CA ILE A 97 7.77 29.78 23.69
C ILE A 97 6.72 29.20 24.64
N TYR A 98 6.00 28.15 24.23
CA TYR A 98 4.96 27.52 25.03
C TYR A 98 5.51 26.88 26.32
N SER A 99 6.56 26.08 26.21
CA SER A 99 7.17 25.38 27.36
C SER A 99 7.87 26.29 28.37
N ARG A 100 8.22 27.53 27.97
CA ARG A 100 8.92 28.50 28.83
C ARG A 100 8.01 29.37 29.68
N GLN A 101 6.70 29.18 29.60
CA GLN A 101 5.75 29.89 30.44
C GLN A 101 5.82 29.46 31.91
N LEU A 102 6.03 28.15 32.16
CA LEU A 102 6.00 27.58 33.50
C LEU A 102 7.40 27.41 34.11
N ARG A 103 7.44 27.52 35.44
CA ARG A 103 8.57 27.19 36.31
C ARG A 103 8.28 25.89 37.06
N LYS A 104 9.31 25.36 37.73
CA LYS A 104 9.16 24.17 38.57
C LYS A 104 8.17 24.46 39.70
N GLY A 105 7.06 23.71 39.73
CA GLY A 105 6.02 23.81 40.75
C GLY A 105 4.71 24.45 40.26
N ASP A 106 4.70 25.08 39.09
CA ASP A 106 3.50 25.70 38.52
C ASP A 106 2.52 24.64 37.98
N ALA A 107 1.23 24.97 37.93
CA ALA A 107 0.21 24.08 37.40
C ALA A 107 0.17 24.16 35.86
N TYR A 108 -0.09 23.04 35.18
CA TYR A 108 -0.26 23.05 33.73
C TYR A 108 -1.47 23.89 33.26
N ALA A 109 -2.45 24.11 34.13
CA ALA A 109 -3.59 24.98 33.85
C ALA A 109 -3.21 26.47 33.73
N ASP A 110 -2.01 26.86 34.18
CA ASP A 110 -1.51 28.24 34.08
C ASP A 110 -0.91 28.55 32.70
N LEU A 111 -0.86 27.57 31.79
CA LEU A 111 -0.43 27.76 30.41
C LEU A 111 -1.41 28.65 29.65
N ASN A 112 -0.86 29.65 28.94
CA ASN A 112 -1.62 30.43 28.00
C ASN A 112 -1.41 29.91 26.57
N PRO A 113 -2.42 30.03 25.69
CA PRO A 113 -2.28 29.70 24.29
C PRO A 113 -1.13 30.46 23.63
N VAL A 114 -0.39 29.76 22.77
CA VAL A 114 0.61 30.38 21.90
C VAL A 114 0.14 30.23 20.45
N ILE A 115 0.05 31.36 19.76
CA ILE A 115 -0.36 31.44 18.35
C ILE A 115 0.82 32.02 17.57
N ALA A 116 1.42 31.20 16.70
CA ALA A 116 2.47 31.65 15.80
C ALA A 116 1.87 32.03 14.44
N ILE A 117 2.33 33.12 13.85
CA ILE A 117 1.92 33.63 12.55
C ILE A 117 3.20 33.82 11.72
N TRP A 118 3.29 33.09 10.62
CA TRP A 118 4.43 33.12 9.71
C TRP A 118 3.99 33.67 8.37
N LEU A 119 4.51 34.83 7.98
CA LEU A 119 4.35 35.38 6.64
C LEU A 119 5.53 34.91 5.78
N VAL A 120 5.25 34.17 4.73
CA VAL A 120 6.28 33.52 3.90
C VAL A 120 6.19 34.05 2.47
N ASP A 121 7.29 34.60 1.94
CA ASP A 121 7.36 35.11 0.57
C ASP A 121 7.72 34.02 -0.45
N ALA A 122 7.08 32.87 -0.31
CA ALA A 122 7.24 31.70 -1.18
C ALA A 122 6.08 30.70 -1.04
N ALA A 123 6.02 29.76 -1.98
CA ALA A 123 5.09 28.64 -1.92
C ALA A 123 5.68 27.48 -1.07
N LEU A 124 5.61 27.58 0.26
CA LEU A 124 6.02 26.52 1.19
C LEU A 124 5.20 25.23 1.01
N PHE A 125 3.92 25.33 0.67
CA PHE A 125 3.03 24.17 0.48
C PHE A 125 2.51 24.13 -0.97
N PRO A 126 3.33 23.80 -1.98
CA PRO A 126 2.98 23.97 -3.39
C PRO A 126 1.72 23.20 -3.83
N HIS A 127 1.37 22.11 -3.14
CA HIS A 127 0.18 21.32 -3.41
C HIS A 127 -1.09 21.80 -2.69
N ALA A 128 -0.94 22.64 -1.67
CA ALA A 128 -2.06 23.16 -0.90
C ALA A 128 -2.70 24.36 -1.61
N GLN A 129 -4.03 24.34 -1.72
CA GLN A 129 -4.83 25.44 -2.24
C GLN A 129 -5.00 26.54 -1.19
N GLY A 130 -5.10 27.78 -1.65
CA GLY A 130 -5.20 28.95 -0.77
C GLY A 130 -3.83 29.45 -0.30
N TRP A 131 -3.85 30.61 0.36
CA TRP A 131 -2.67 31.31 0.83
C TRP A 131 -2.56 31.34 2.36
N HIS A 132 -3.62 30.97 3.09
CA HIS A 132 -3.66 30.94 4.56
C HIS A 132 -3.87 29.51 5.06
N HIS A 133 -2.89 28.99 5.79
CA HIS A 133 -2.94 27.67 6.38
C HIS A 133 -2.93 27.78 7.90
N VAL A 134 -3.77 27.00 8.58
CA VAL A 134 -3.86 26.97 10.05
C VAL A 134 -3.60 25.55 10.52
N PHE A 135 -2.54 25.37 11.30
CA PHE A 135 -2.13 24.08 11.85
C PHE A 135 -2.44 24.04 13.35
N GLN A 136 -3.12 22.99 13.78
CA GLN A 136 -3.53 22.75 15.16
C GLN A 136 -3.31 21.27 15.53
N ALA A 137 -3.24 20.98 16.82
CA ALA A 137 -3.22 19.61 17.32
C ALA A 137 -4.63 19.00 17.28
N ALA A 138 -4.88 18.11 16.33
CA ALA A 138 -6.17 17.47 16.12
C ALA A 138 -6.04 15.97 15.91
N ASP A 139 -7.06 15.22 16.31
CA ASP A 139 -7.21 13.82 15.92
C ASP A 139 -7.34 13.70 14.40
N ARG A 140 -6.48 12.89 13.78
CA ARG A 140 -6.36 12.78 12.31
C ARG A 140 -7.64 12.26 11.64
N HIS A 141 -8.44 11.46 12.33
CA HIS A 141 -9.60 10.78 11.74
C HIS A 141 -10.89 11.57 11.90
N THR A 142 -11.06 12.21 13.05
CA THR A 142 -12.28 12.91 13.44
C THR A 142 -12.17 14.43 13.30
N GLY A 143 -10.95 14.97 13.27
CA GLY A 143 -10.70 16.41 13.33
C GLY A 143 -10.94 17.02 14.72
N LEU A 144 -11.16 16.20 15.76
CA LEU A 144 -11.34 16.69 17.12
C LEU A 144 -10.06 17.39 17.59
N LEU A 145 -10.18 18.68 17.93
CA LEU A 145 -9.07 19.44 18.49
C LEU A 145 -8.73 18.91 19.89
N LEU A 146 -7.44 18.70 20.14
CA LEU A 146 -6.93 18.30 21.46
C LEU A 146 -7.11 19.42 22.49
N SER A 147 -6.85 20.67 22.09
CA SER A 147 -7.05 21.90 22.87
C SER A 147 -6.94 23.13 21.96
N ASP A 148 -7.27 24.30 22.48
CA ASP A 148 -7.09 25.61 21.83
C ASP A 148 -5.73 26.28 22.13
N GLN A 149 -4.81 25.56 22.79
CA GLN A 149 -3.53 26.08 23.27
C GLN A 149 -2.50 26.34 22.16
N MET A 150 -2.71 25.76 20.97
CA MET A 150 -1.73 25.74 19.89
C MET A 150 -2.39 26.09 18.56
N ALA A 151 -1.83 27.09 17.88
CA ALA A 151 -2.05 27.32 16.46
C ALA A 151 -0.77 27.85 15.80
N ILE A 152 -0.49 27.38 14.58
CA ILE A 152 0.51 27.97 13.69
C ILE A 152 -0.22 28.37 12.40
N HIS A 153 -0.29 29.67 12.15
CA HIS A 153 -0.79 30.26 10.92
C HIS A 153 0.39 30.47 9.96
N VAL A 154 0.25 30.02 8.72
CA VAL A 154 1.21 30.28 7.65
C VAL A 154 0.49 31.02 6.53
N LEU A 155 0.96 32.22 6.21
CA LEU A 155 0.45 33.09 5.15
C LEU A 155 1.47 33.11 4.01
N GLU A 156 1.19 32.40 2.92
CA GLU A 156 2.03 32.35 1.72
C GLU A 156 1.71 33.54 0.81
N LEU A 157 2.45 34.65 1.01
CA LEU A 157 2.23 35.93 0.35
C LEU A 157 2.10 35.82 -1.18
N PRO A 158 2.93 35.04 -1.90
CA PRO A 158 2.87 34.93 -3.37
C PRO A 158 1.67 34.14 -3.89
N LYS A 159 0.94 33.43 -3.03
CA LYS A 159 -0.30 32.73 -3.42
C LYS A 159 -1.52 33.61 -3.33
N TRP A 160 -1.46 34.72 -2.59
CA TRP A 160 -2.56 35.65 -2.48
C TRP A 160 -2.85 36.30 -3.85
N ARG A 161 -4.12 36.40 -4.20
CA ARG A 161 -4.60 37.05 -5.41
C ARG A 161 -5.77 37.93 -5.04
N ARG A 162 -5.77 39.16 -5.53
CA ARG A 162 -6.89 40.09 -5.33
C ARG A 162 -8.17 39.48 -5.89
N ALA A 163 -9.12 39.20 -5.02
CA ALA A 163 -10.49 38.87 -5.41
C ALA A 163 -11.22 40.17 -5.79
N GLY A 164 -12.18 40.10 -6.72
CA GLY A 164 -13.03 41.23 -7.09
C GLY A 164 -14.03 41.55 -5.97
N GLY A 165 -13.57 42.19 -4.90
CA GLY A 165 -14.34 42.52 -3.70
C GLY A 165 -13.64 43.56 -2.81
N PRO A 166 -14.26 43.96 -1.68
CA PRO A 166 -13.68 44.92 -0.75
C PRO A 166 -12.44 44.35 -0.06
N LEU A 167 -11.41 45.17 0.13
CA LEU A 167 -10.21 44.82 0.88
C LEU A 167 -10.50 44.96 2.38
N ALA A 168 -10.95 43.87 3.00
CA ALA A 168 -11.28 43.80 4.42
C ALA A 168 -10.63 42.57 5.07
N GLY A 169 -10.55 42.57 6.41
CA GLY A 169 -10.00 41.45 7.16
C GLY A 169 -8.56 41.13 6.73
N PRO A 170 -8.21 39.86 6.48
CA PRO A 170 -6.86 39.53 6.06
C PRO A 170 -6.43 40.14 4.73
N ASP A 171 -7.34 40.30 3.77
CA ASP A 171 -7.00 40.71 2.40
C ASP A 171 -6.38 42.12 2.33
N ARG A 172 -6.75 43.03 3.23
CA ARG A 172 -6.14 44.36 3.28
C ARG A 172 -4.67 44.32 3.67
N TRP A 173 -4.29 43.44 4.61
CA TRP A 173 -2.89 43.24 5.01
C TRP A 173 -2.11 42.53 3.92
N MET A 174 -2.71 41.54 3.27
CA MET A 174 -2.08 40.84 2.15
C MET A 174 -1.83 41.78 0.96
N TYR A 175 -2.76 42.70 0.68
CA TYR A 175 -2.56 43.73 -0.33
C TYR A 175 -1.46 44.72 0.05
N PHE A 176 -1.50 45.24 1.28
CA PHE A 176 -0.47 46.13 1.81
C PHE A 176 0.93 45.49 1.74
N LEU A 177 1.10 44.28 2.27
CA LEU A 177 2.39 43.61 2.35
C LEU A 177 2.96 43.23 0.97
N ASN A 178 2.10 42.90 -0.01
CA ASN A 178 2.57 42.55 -1.34
C ASN A 178 2.86 43.77 -2.23
N GLU A 179 2.14 44.88 -2.05
CA GLU A 179 2.07 45.94 -3.07
C GLU A 179 2.51 47.32 -2.54
N ALA A 180 2.52 47.57 -1.22
CA ALA A 180 2.83 48.88 -0.65
C ALA A 180 4.24 49.36 -0.97
N GLY A 181 5.17 48.44 -1.24
CA GLY A 181 6.47 48.79 -1.78
C GLY A 181 6.38 49.68 -3.01
N GLY A 182 5.42 49.47 -3.91
CA GLY A 182 5.26 50.27 -5.13
C GLY A 182 4.44 51.56 -4.96
N TRP A 183 3.89 51.83 -3.77
CA TRP A 183 2.91 52.91 -3.61
C TRP A 183 3.57 54.27 -3.31
N THR A 184 2.99 55.32 -3.88
CA THR A 184 3.30 56.72 -3.53
C THR A 184 2.23 57.34 -2.65
N THR A 185 0.98 56.87 -2.78
CA THR A 185 -0.16 57.23 -1.95
C THR A 185 -0.92 55.98 -1.57
N LEU A 186 -1.57 56.01 -0.40
CA LEU A 186 -2.42 54.92 0.06
C LEU A 186 -3.62 54.74 -0.90
N PRO A 187 -3.96 53.52 -1.33
CA PRO A 187 -5.16 53.27 -2.13
C PRO A 187 -6.43 53.65 -1.37
N ASN A 188 -7.41 54.25 -2.06
CA ASN A 188 -8.67 54.71 -1.47
C ASN A 188 -9.45 53.60 -0.72
N GLU A 189 -9.28 52.36 -1.17
CA GLU A 189 -9.93 51.17 -0.61
C GLU A 189 -9.37 50.78 0.77
N LEU A 190 -8.18 51.28 1.12
CA LEU A 190 -7.48 51.06 2.39
C LEU A 190 -7.46 52.32 3.26
N GLU A 191 -8.38 53.26 3.08
CA GLU A 191 -8.37 54.54 3.80
C GLU A 191 -8.81 54.48 5.28
N ASP A 192 -8.52 53.38 5.96
CA ASP A 192 -8.73 53.24 7.39
C ASP A 192 -7.56 53.82 8.22
N PRO A 193 -7.79 54.15 9.51
CA PRO A 193 -6.77 54.78 10.37
C PRO A 193 -5.49 53.96 10.49
N GLU A 194 -5.59 52.64 10.58
CA GLU A 194 -4.44 51.76 10.74
C GLU A 194 -3.60 51.70 9.48
N MET A 195 -4.21 51.60 8.30
CA MET A 195 -3.49 51.60 7.02
C MET A 195 -2.85 52.96 6.71
N LYS A 196 -3.48 54.07 7.13
CA LYS A 196 -2.86 55.42 7.09
C LYS A 196 -1.61 55.47 7.95
N GLN A 197 -1.69 55.01 9.20
CA GLN A 197 -0.54 54.97 10.09
C GLN A 197 0.57 54.00 9.59
N ALA A 198 0.20 52.88 8.98
CA ALA A 198 1.17 51.97 8.36
C ALA A 198 1.91 52.67 7.22
N MET A 199 1.20 53.37 6.33
CA MET A 199 1.82 54.17 5.26
C MET A 199 2.64 55.35 5.79
N ASP A 200 2.19 56.03 6.85
CA ASP A 200 2.95 57.10 7.48
C ASP A 200 4.24 56.57 8.10
N THR A 201 4.20 55.38 8.71
CA THR A 201 5.41 54.69 9.21
C THR A 201 6.39 54.44 8.06
N LEU A 202 5.91 53.99 6.89
CA LEU A 202 6.74 53.85 5.69
C LEU A 202 7.29 55.20 5.18
N GLY A 203 6.54 56.28 5.37
CA GLY A 203 6.91 57.64 5.00
C GLY A 203 7.95 58.29 5.92
N GLN A 204 7.96 57.94 7.20
CA GLN A 204 8.84 58.50 8.23
C GLN A 204 10.28 57.99 8.16
N ILE A 205 10.52 56.88 7.46
CA ILE A 205 11.86 56.33 7.28
C ILE A 205 12.70 57.31 6.46
N SER A 206 13.86 57.69 7.00
CA SER A 206 14.76 58.65 6.38
C SER A 206 15.33 58.14 5.05
N ASP A 207 15.82 59.04 4.21
CA ASP A 207 16.45 58.65 2.94
C ASP A 207 17.74 57.82 3.17
N GLU A 208 18.48 58.08 4.26
CA GLU A 208 19.64 57.29 4.67
C GLU A 208 19.24 55.86 5.08
N GLU A 209 18.18 55.72 5.88
CA GLU A 209 17.63 54.40 6.25
C GLU A 209 17.08 53.67 5.02
N ARG A 210 16.47 54.37 4.07
CA ARG A 210 16.00 53.80 2.80
C ARG A 210 17.13 53.18 2.01
N GLU A 211 18.24 53.90 1.86
CA GLU A 211 19.42 53.38 1.13
C GLU A 211 20.06 52.21 1.87
N TYR A 212 20.17 52.29 3.20
CA TYR A 212 20.66 51.20 4.03
C TYR A 212 19.79 49.95 3.92
N TRP A 213 18.46 50.10 3.97
CA TRP A 213 17.50 48.99 3.86
C TRP A 213 17.45 48.45 2.45
N ALA A 214 17.54 49.29 1.42
CA ALA A 214 17.64 48.83 0.03
C ALA A 214 18.93 48.03 -0.23
N TYR A 215 20.03 48.39 0.42
CA TYR A 215 21.26 47.58 0.39
C TYR A 215 21.05 46.24 1.10
N PHE A 216 20.45 46.24 2.29
CA PHE A 216 20.16 45.01 3.04
C PHE A 216 19.22 44.08 2.27
N ASP A 217 18.17 44.62 1.68
CA ASP A 217 17.20 43.92 0.83
C ASP A 217 17.89 43.24 -0.36
N ARG A 218 18.87 43.89 -1.02
CA ARG A 218 19.66 43.23 -2.08
C ARG A 218 20.44 42.03 -1.57
N ILE A 219 21.06 42.14 -0.39
CA ILE A 219 21.82 41.02 0.21
C ILE A 219 20.87 39.88 0.60
N GLU A 220 19.71 40.22 1.15
CA GLU A 220 18.69 39.24 1.55
C GLU A 220 18.07 38.56 0.32
N ASN A 221 17.86 39.30 -0.76
CA ASN A 221 17.41 38.78 -2.05
C ASN A 221 18.47 37.89 -2.71
N GLU A 222 19.75 38.24 -2.63
CA GLU A 222 20.82 37.35 -3.10
C GLU A 222 20.85 36.03 -2.29
N ARG A 223 20.69 36.11 -0.96
CA ARG A 223 20.52 34.91 -0.11
C ARG A 223 19.27 34.13 -0.48
N LEU A 224 18.16 34.81 -0.79
CA LEU A 224 16.92 34.20 -1.23
C LEU A 224 17.12 33.40 -2.51
N ILE A 225 17.77 33.99 -3.52
CA ILE A 225 18.08 33.33 -4.78
C ILE A 225 18.92 32.08 -4.50
N LEU A 226 19.99 32.21 -3.72
CA LEU A 226 20.85 31.07 -3.37
C LEU A 226 20.12 29.98 -2.59
N SER A 227 19.22 30.35 -1.69
CA SER A 227 18.41 29.38 -0.93
C SER A 227 17.40 28.67 -1.83
N ARG A 228 16.73 29.40 -2.72
CA ARG A 228 15.81 28.83 -3.72
C ARG A 228 16.55 27.87 -4.66
N GLU A 229 17.77 28.20 -5.07
CA GLU A 229 18.60 27.30 -5.88
C GLU A 229 18.99 26.03 -5.11
N ARG A 230 19.38 26.14 -3.83
CA ARG A 230 19.67 24.97 -2.99
C ARG A 230 18.44 24.10 -2.80
N TYR A 231 17.32 24.70 -2.42
CA TYR A 231 16.06 23.98 -2.23
C TYR A 231 15.63 23.26 -3.51
N ARG A 232 15.74 23.91 -4.68
CA ARG A 232 15.47 23.27 -5.97
C ARG A 232 16.41 22.09 -6.24
N ARG A 233 17.71 22.24 -5.95
CA ARG A 233 18.68 21.14 -6.10
C ARG A 233 18.36 19.97 -5.18
N GLU A 234 18.01 20.22 -3.92
CA GLU A 234 17.61 19.16 -2.96
C GLU A 234 16.34 18.44 -3.45
N GLN A 235 15.36 19.17 -3.98
CA GLN A 235 14.17 18.56 -4.59
C GLN A 235 14.49 17.75 -5.85
N ASP A 236 15.35 18.26 -6.73
CA ASP A 236 15.78 17.57 -7.94
C ASP A 236 16.56 16.28 -7.60
N GLU A 237 17.40 16.32 -6.56
CA GLU A 237 18.14 15.15 -6.05
C GLU A 237 17.19 14.10 -5.46
N ALA A 238 16.24 14.52 -4.62
CA ALA A 238 15.22 13.62 -4.05
C ALA A 238 14.37 12.97 -5.15
N LEU A 239 13.98 13.72 -6.19
CA LEU A 239 13.24 13.19 -7.33
C LEU A 239 14.06 12.15 -8.10
N ARG A 240 15.34 12.42 -8.34
CA ARG A 240 16.24 11.45 -9.00
C ARG A 240 16.42 10.17 -8.20
N GLU A 241 16.51 10.27 -6.89
CA GLU A 241 16.60 9.10 -6.01
C GLU A 241 15.31 8.26 -6.09
N GLN A 242 14.16 8.92 -6.03
CA GLN A 242 12.87 8.25 -6.20
C GLN A 242 12.74 7.58 -7.58
N GLU A 243 13.14 8.25 -8.66
CA GLU A 243 13.15 7.67 -10.01
C GLU A 243 14.10 6.46 -10.10
N SER A 244 15.26 6.51 -9.44
CA SER A 244 16.18 5.37 -9.38
C SER A 244 15.56 4.18 -8.65
N GLN A 245 14.91 4.41 -7.52
CA GLN A 245 14.22 3.35 -6.76
C GLN A 245 13.08 2.73 -7.58
N LEU A 246 12.31 3.55 -8.30
CA LEU A 246 11.25 3.06 -9.19
C LEU A 246 11.80 2.20 -10.33
N ARG A 247 12.93 2.60 -10.94
CA ARG A 247 13.60 1.79 -11.97
C ARG A 247 14.09 0.46 -11.41
N GLU A 248 14.64 0.45 -10.19
CA GLU A 248 15.07 -0.77 -9.52
C GLU A 248 13.88 -1.71 -9.26
N GLN A 249 12.77 -1.19 -8.73
CA GLN A 249 11.53 -1.96 -8.56
C GLN A 249 10.99 -2.50 -9.90
N GLU A 250 11.03 -1.71 -10.97
CA GLU A 250 10.63 -2.16 -12.30
C GLU A 250 11.51 -3.31 -12.80
N THR A 251 12.82 -3.26 -12.59
CA THR A 251 13.73 -4.37 -12.93
C THR A 251 13.43 -5.63 -12.13
N GLN A 252 13.19 -5.52 -10.82
CA GLN A 252 12.83 -6.66 -9.97
C GLN A 252 11.50 -7.30 -10.42
N LEU A 253 10.50 -6.49 -10.78
CA LEU A 253 9.24 -7.00 -11.31
C LEU A 253 9.42 -7.75 -12.63
N ARG A 254 10.27 -7.24 -13.53
CA ARG A 254 10.57 -7.93 -14.80
C ARG A 254 11.27 -9.27 -14.56
N GLU A 255 12.20 -9.33 -13.62
CA GLU A 255 12.85 -10.59 -13.23
C GLU A 255 11.85 -11.60 -12.65
N GLN A 256 10.96 -11.17 -11.76
CA GLN A 256 9.89 -12.02 -11.24
C GLN A 256 8.95 -12.51 -12.35
N GLU A 257 8.60 -11.66 -13.31
CA GLU A 257 7.78 -12.06 -14.46
C GLU A 257 8.48 -13.13 -15.31
N THR A 258 9.79 -12.99 -15.56
CA THR A 258 10.57 -14.00 -16.28
C THR A 258 10.61 -15.34 -15.54
N GLN A 259 10.81 -15.32 -14.22
CA GLN A 259 10.80 -16.53 -13.40
C GLN A 259 9.44 -17.23 -13.42
N LEU A 260 8.34 -16.47 -13.35
CA LEU A 260 6.98 -17.03 -13.44
C LEU A 260 6.74 -17.67 -14.81
N ARG A 261 7.19 -17.05 -15.91
CA ARG A 261 7.10 -17.64 -17.26
C ARG A 261 7.89 -18.94 -17.39
N GLU A 262 9.09 -19.01 -16.79
CA GLU A 262 9.88 -20.23 -16.75
C GLU A 262 9.17 -21.34 -15.97
N GLN A 263 8.63 -21.03 -14.78
CA GLN A 263 7.84 -21.97 -13.98
C GLN A 263 6.60 -22.46 -14.74
N GLU A 264 5.87 -21.57 -15.41
CA GLU A 264 4.72 -21.95 -16.23
C GLU A 264 5.13 -22.92 -17.35
N THR A 265 6.27 -22.67 -18.00
CA THR A 265 6.80 -23.54 -19.05
C THR A 265 7.18 -24.92 -18.50
N GLN A 266 7.81 -24.98 -17.32
CA GLN A 266 8.14 -26.24 -16.65
C GLN A 266 6.89 -27.04 -16.29
N LEU A 267 5.85 -26.36 -15.75
CA LEU A 267 4.57 -27.00 -15.43
C LEU A 267 3.89 -27.58 -16.67
N ARG A 268 3.91 -26.87 -17.80
CA ARG A 268 3.37 -27.38 -19.07
C ARG A 268 4.08 -28.64 -19.55
N VAL A 269 5.41 -28.70 -19.40
CA VAL A 269 6.20 -29.90 -19.75
C VAL A 269 5.88 -31.06 -18.81
N GLN A 270 5.75 -30.82 -17.51
CA GLN A 270 5.34 -31.85 -16.54
C GLN A 270 3.93 -32.37 -16.87
N GLU A 271 3.00 -31.49 -17.20
CA GLU A 271 1.64 -31.88 -17.59
C GLU A 271 1.64 -32.75 -18.85
N SER A 272 2.46 -32.43 -19.86
CA SER A 272 2.56 -33.27 -21.07
C SER A 272 3.15 -34.65 -20.78
N GLN A 273 4.15 -34.73 -19.91
CA GLN A 273 4.75 -36.01 -19.48
C GLN A 273 3.74 -36.88 -18.73
N LEU A 274 2.95 -36.29 -17.83
CA LEU A 274 1.91 -37.01 -17.11
C LEU A 274 0.83 -37.54 -18.06
N ARG A 275 0.42 -36.76 -19.06
CA ARG A 275 -0.53 -37.22 -20.09
C ARG A 275 0.03 -38.41 -20.88
N GLU A 276 1.31 -38.39 -21.21
CA GLU A 276 1.97 -39.50 -21.91
C GLU A 276 2.01 -40.77 -21.05
N GLN A 277 2.37 -40.65 -19.76
CA GLN A 277 2.32 -41.76 -18.81
C GLN A 277 0.91 -42.33 -18.65
N GLU A 278 -0.10 -41.46 -18.59
CA GLU A 278 -1.50 -41.88 -18.53
C GLU A 278 -1.91 -42.68 -19.77
N THR A 279 -1.50 -42.24 -20.97
CA THR A 279 -1.75 -43.00 -22.20
C THR A 279 -1.07 -44.38 -22.20
N GLN A 280 0.18 -44.47 -21.75
CA GLN A 280 0.90 -45.74 -21.65
C GLN A 280 0.22 -46.71 -20.66
N LEU A 281 -0.24 -46.21 -19.51
CA LEU A 281 -0.97 -47.01 -18.53
C LEU A 281 -2.29 -47.54 -19.10
N ARG A 282 -3.04 -46.71 -19.85
CA ARG A 282 -4.28 -47.15 -20.52
C ARG A 282 -4.02 -48.22 -21.56
N GLU A 283 -2.92 -48.14 -22.31
CA GLU A 283 -2.51 -49.17 -23.26
C GLU A 283 -2.18 -50.49 -22.56
N GLN A 284 -1.41 -50.43 -21.46
CA GLN A 284 -1.09 -51.62 -20.64
C GLN A 284 -2.34 -52.26 -20.05
N GLU A 285 -3.27 -51.46 -19.52
CA GLU A 285 -4.55 -51.96 -19.00
C GLU A 285 -5.35 -52.67 -20.11
N THR A 286 -5.37 -52.10 -21.31
CA THR A 286 -6.05 -52.71 -22.46
C THR A 286 -5.41 -54.04 -22.86
N GLN A 287 -4.07 -54.12 -22.86
CA GLN A 287 -3.34 -55.37 -23.14
C GLN A 287 -3.65 -56.45 -22.09
N LEU A 288 -3.67 -56.09 -20.81
CA LEU A 288 -4.01 -57.02 -19.73
C LEU A 288 -5.45 -57.54 -19.87
N ARG A 289 -6.41 -56.67 -20.20
CA ARG A 289 -7.80 -57.10 -20.47
C ARG A 289 -7.87 -58.08 -21.64
N VAL A 290 -7.12 -57.86 -22.72
CA VAL A 290 -7.05 -58.79 -23.86
C VAL A 290 -6.48 -60.14 -23.43
N GLN A 291 -5.38 -60.15 -22.66
CA GLN A 291 -4.78 -61.38 -22.13
C GLN A 291 -5.76 -62.15 -21.21
N GLU A 292 -6.45 -61.44 -20.31
CA GLU A 292 -7.47 -62.05 -19.45
C GLU A 292 -8.58 -62.71 -20.29
N THR A 293 -9.03 -62.03 -21.34
CA THR A 293 -10.05 -62.56 -22.26
C THR A 293 -9.56 -63.81 -22.98
N GLN A 294 -8.30 -63.82 -23.44
CA GLN A 294 -7.69 -65.01 -24.08
C GLN A 294 -7.60 -66.19 -23.12
N LEU A 295 -7.20 -65.96 -21.86
CA LEU A 295 -7.14 -67.00 -20.83
C LEU A 295 -8.52 -67.59 -20.55
N ARG A 296 -9.57 -66.75 -20.45
CA ARG A 296 -10.96 -67.22 -20.29
C ARG A 296 -11.41 -68.11 -21.47
N VAL A 297 -11.03 -67.75 -22.70
CA VAL A 297 -11.32 -68.58 -23.88
C VAL A 297 -10.61 -69.92 -23.81
N GLN A 298 -9.32 -69.95 -23.46
CA GLN A 298 -8.56 -71.19 -23.28
C GLN A 298 -9.16 -72.08 -22.18
N GLU A 299 -9.54 -71.50 -21.05
CA GLU A 299 -10.21 -72.23 -19.96
C GLU A 299 -11.51 -72.87 -20.46
N THR A 300 -12.29 -72.13 -21.24
CA THR A 300 -13.55 -72.63 -21.82
C THR A 300 -13.29 -73.78 -22.80
N GLN A 301 -12.26 -73.67 -23.64
CA GLN A 301 -11.85 -74.75 -24.56
C GLN A 301 -11.44 -76.03 -23.81
N LEU A 302 -10.65 -75.89 -22.75
CA LEU A 302 -10.24 -77.02 -21.91
C LEU A 302 -11.45 -77.71 -21.25
N ARG A 303 -12.41 -76.94 -20.73
CA ARG A 303 -13.66 -77.50 -20.17
C ARG A 303 -14.48 -78.28 -21.22
N VAL A 304 -14.52 -77.79 -22.47
CA VAL A 304 -15.17 -78.50 -23.58
C VAL A 304 -14.46 -79.81 -23.89
N GLN A 305 -13.13 -79.80 -23.97
CA GLN A 305 -12.33 -81.02 -24.19
C GLN A 305 -12.52 -82.04 -23.05
N GLU A 306 -12.51 -81.59 -21.80
CA GLU A 306 -12.78 -82.46 -20.65
C GLU A 306 -14.16 -83.11 -20.75
N THR A 307 -15.18 -82.34 -21.16
CA THR A 307 -16.53 -82.85 -21.36
C THR A 307 -16.58 -83.89 -22.50
N GLN A 308 -15.88 -83.65 -23.60
CA GLN A 308 -15.77 -84.60 -24.72
C GLN A 308 -15.11 -85.91 -24.29
N LEU A 309 -14.02 -85.84 -23.51
CA LEU A 309 -13.34 -87.02 -22.98
C LEU A 309 -14.24 -87.83 -22.05
N ARG A 310 -15.01 -87.16 -21.17
CA ARG A 310 -16.01 -87.84 -20.31
C ARG A 310 -17.07 -88.56 -21.14
N VAL A 311 -17.55 -87.96 -22.24
CA VAL A 311 -18.51 -88.61 -23.15
C VAL A 311 -17.89 -89.84 -23.81
N GLN A 312 -16.66 -89.74 -24.33
CA GLN A 312 -15.95 -90.89 -24.91
C GLN A 312 -15.75 -92.01 -23.89
N GLU A 313 -15.39 -91.67 -22.65
CA GLU A 313 -15.26 -92.65 -21.57
C GLU A 313 -16.59 -93.36 -21.29
N THR A 314 -17.71 -92.62 -21.25
CA THR A 314 -19.04 -93.24 -21.08
C THR A 314 -19.39 -94.18 -22.25
N GLN A 315 -19.09 -93.80 -23.49
CA GLN A 315 -19.32 -94.65 -24.67
C GLN A 315 -18.49 -95.92 -24.63
N LEU A 316 -17.21 -95.84 -24.23
CA LEU A 316 -16.35 -97.01 -24.08
C LEU A 316 -16.88 -97.96 -23.00
N ARG A 317 -17.36 -97.44 -21.86
CA ARG A 317 -17.99 -98.25 -20.80
C ARG A 317 -19.25 -98.95 -21.30
N GLU A 318 -20.07 -98.28 -22.13
CA GLU A 318 -21.24 -98.90 -22.77
C GLU A 318 -20.83 -100.03 -23.72
N GLN A 319 -19.83 -99.82 -24.58
CA GLN A 319 -19.28 -100.85 -25.47
C GLN A 319 -18.72 -102.05 -24.70
N GLU A 320 -17.98 -101.81 -23.62
CA GLU A 320 -17.47 -102.87 -22.74
C GLU A 320 -18.62 -103.68 -22.14
N THR A 321 -19.69 -102.99 -21.69
CA THR A 321 -20.89 -103.65 -21.15
C THR A 321 -21.57 -104.51 -22.21
N GLN A 322 -21.71 -104.01 -23.46
CA GLN A 322 -22.27 -104.77 -24.58
C GLN A 322 -21.43 -106.01 -24.91
N LEU A 323 -20.10 -105.88 -24.94
CA LEU A 323 -19.19 -107.01 -25.17
C LEU A 323 -19.32 -108.07 -24.08
N ARG A 324 -19.40 -107.67 -22.80
CA ARG A 324 -19.64 -108.60 -21.69
C ARG A 324 -20.97 -109.35 -21.85
N VAL A 325 -22.03 -108.67 -22.31
CA VAL A 325 -23.32 -109.31 -22.63
C VAL A 325 -23.17 -110.31 -23.77
N GLN A 326 -22.51 -109.95 -24.88
CA GLN A 326 -22.26 -110.88 -25.99
C GLN A 326 -21.45 -112.10 -25.55
N GLU A 327 -20.40 -111.89 -24.74
CA GLU A 327 -19.58 -112.98 -24.21
C GLU A 327 -20.42 -113.93 -23.34
N SER A 328 -21.33 -113.39 -22.51
CA SER A 328 -22.26 -114.21 -21.71
C SER A 328 -23.22 -115.02 -22.59
N GLN A 329 -23.73 -114.44 -23.68
CA GLN A 329 -24.59 -115.15 -24.64
C GLN A 329 -23.85 -116.25 -25.38
N LEU A 330 -22.60 -116.00 -25.79
CA LEU A 330 -21.74 -117.02 -26.41
C LEU A 330 -21.46 -118.17 -25.45
N ARG A 331 -21.18 -117.88 -24.16
CA ARG A 331 -21.02 -118.92 -23.14
C ARG A 331 -22.28 -119.76 -22.97
N GLU A 332 -23.48 -119.15 -22.99
CA GLU A 332 -24.74 -119.90 -22.98
C GLU A 332 -24.92 -120.76 -24.23
N GLN A 333 -24.54 -120.26 -25.41
CA GLN A 333 -24.59 -121.03 -26.65
C GLN A 333 -23.62 -122.21 -26.62
N ASP A 334 -22.39 -122.01 -26.17
CA ASP A 334 -21.40 -123.07 -26.00
C ASP A 334 -21.89 -124.14 -25.01
N GLU A 335 -22.54 -123.73 -23.93
CA GLU A 335 -23.14 -124.67 -22.97
C GLU A 335 -24.29 -125.45 -23.60
N ARG A 336 -25.15 -124.80 -24.40
CA ARG A 336 -26.18 -125.50 -25.21
C ARG A 336 -25.57 -126.48 -26.20
N ILE A 337 -24.50 -126.10 -26.90
CA ILE A 337 -23.78 -126.97 -27.83
C ILE A 337 -23.19 -128.15 -27.07
N ARG A 338 -22.60 -127.95 -25.89
CA ARG A 338 -22.12 -129.04 -25.03
C ARG A 338 -23.23 -130.01 -24.65
N VAL A 339 -24.37 -129.50 -24.19
CA VAL A 339 -25.54 -130.32 -23.84
C VAL A 339 -26.04 -131.11 -25.04
N LEU A 340 -26.20 -130.46 -26.20
CA LEU A 340 -26.59 -131.13 -27.45
C LEU A 340 -25.55 -132.17 -27.90
N THR A 341 -24.26 -131.88 -27.75
CA THR A 341 -23.18 -132.80 -28.07
C THR A 341 -23.23 -134.04 -27.16
N ALA A 342 -23.47 -133.84 -25.88
CA ALA A 342 -23.67 -134.93 -24.92
C ALA A 342 -24.92 -135.77 -25.28
N GLN A 343 -26.03 -135.13 -25.65
CA GLN A 343 -27.24 -135.82 -26.13
C GLN A 343 -26.99 -136.61 -27.42
N VAL A 344 -26.25 -136.06 -28.37
CA VAL A 344 -25.86 -136.75 -29.60
C VAL A 344 -24.93 -137.92 -29.32
N GLN A 345 -23.97 -137.77 -28.40
CA GLN A 345 -23.12 -138.88 -27.95
C GLN A 345 -23.92 -139.96 -27.24
N GLU A 346 -24.92 -139.59 -26.45
CA GLU A 346 -25.81 -140.54 -25.78
C GLU A 346 -26.74 -141.26 -26.77
N LEU A 347 -27.29 -140.55 -27.76
CA LEU A 347 -28.02 -141.14 -28.88
C LEU A 347 -27.12 -142.06 -29.72
N MET A 348 -25.88 -141.67 -30.01
CA MET A 348 -24.90 -142.53 -30.69
C MET A 348 -24.57 -143.77 -29.84
N ALA A 349 -24.45 -143.63 -28.53
CA ALA A 349 -24.25 -144.76 -27.62
C ALA A 349 -25.49 -145.67 -27.56
N GLN A 350 -26.71 -145.13 -27.64
CA GLN A 350 -27.95 -145.90 -27.75
C GLN A 350 -28.04 -146.64 -29.09
N VAL A 351 -27.67 -146.00 -30.20
CA VAL A 351 -27.58 -146.63 -31.52
C VAL A 351 -26.54 -147.75 -31.52
N SER A 352 -25.35 -147.52 -30.96
CA SER A 352 -24.32 -148.57 -30.79
C SER A 352 -24.73 -149.70 -29.84
N ARG A 353 -25.66 -149.47 -28.90
CA ARG A 353 -26.24 -150.52 -28.05
C ARG A 353 -27.36 -151.30 -28.75
N LEU A 354 -28.05 -150.69 -29.70
CA LEU A 354 -29.07 -151.34 -30.54
C LEU A 354 -28.49 -152.10 -31.74
N THR A 355 -27.24 -151.80 -32.15
CA THR A 355 -26.54 -152.45 -33.27
C THR A 355 -25.52 -153.52 -32.85
N ARG A 356 -25.63 -154.10 -31.65
CA ARG A 356 -24.92 -155.34 -31.28
C ARG A 356 -25.77 -156.58 -31.62
N PRO A 357 -25.36 -157.43 -32.58
CA PRO A 357 -25.79 -158.81 -32.64
C PRO A 357 -24.84 -159.71 -31.83
N PRO A 358 -25.37 -160.64 -31.01
CA PRO A 358 -24.65 -161.75 -30.43
C PRO A 358 -24.73 -162.98 -31.36
N GLY A 359 -23.61 -163.70 -31.51
CA GLY A 359 -23.58 -164.95 -32.29
C GLY A 359 -23.17 -164.77 -33.74
#